data_AF-A0A8H7XDU7-F1
#
_entry.id   AF-A0A8H7XDU7-F1
#
_cell.length_a   1.000
_cell.length_b   1.000
_cell.length_c   1.000
_cell.angle_alpha   90.00
_cell.angle_beta   90.00
_cell.angle_gamma   90.00
#
_symmetry.space_group_name_H-M   'P 1'
#
loop_
_entity.id
_entity.type
_entity.pdbx_description
1 polymer ?
#
loop_
_entity_poly.entity_id
_entity_poly.type
_entity_poly.pdbx_seq_one_letter_code
_entity_poly.pdbx_strand_id
1 'polypeptide(L)'
;VGFGGDGATLPLPLISGHISQNLGTQEVRLIHSTIPQQVDQSKPLWIYQYRNLRDREWNSFYAFPEVEFTEADFGVMNFYTSTSFAETNFQTRRVLGVRFLRREREREGYIVGKVMLVDGEVKRNDGGRTSVVMVCRTEEERVQALRVYFGIELTEEERLGVRGRNVELGI
;
A
#
# COMPACT_ATOMS: atom_id res chain seq x y z
N VAL A 1 2.94 -3.35 9.51
CA VAL A 1 3.35 -3.05 8.11
C VAL A 1 2.42 -3.81 7.17
N GLY A 2 2.02 -3.24 6.01
CA GLY A 2 1.12 -3.96 5.08
C GLY A 2 0.13 -3.10 4.27
N PHE A 3 0.02 -1.80 4.55
CA PHE A 3 -0.92 -0.94 3.82
C PHE A 3 -0.50 -0.63 2.37
N GLY A 4 0.81 -0.68 2.07
CA GLY A 4 1.37 -0.32 0.77
C GLY A 4 2.08 1.03 0.79
N GLY A 5 2.05 1.75 -0.32
CA GLY A 5 2.96 2.86 -0.59
C GLY A 5 2.83 4.07 0.33
N ASP A 6 1.64 4.34 0.86
CA ASP A 6 1.36 5.51 1.72
C ASP A 6 1.10 5.12 3.18
N GLY A 7 1.52 3.90 3.56
CA GLY A 7 1.49 3.46 4.94
C GLY A 7 2.54 4.19 5.79
N ALA A 8 2.39 4.10 7.11
CA ALA A 8 3.38 4.64 8.04
C ALA A 8 4.73 3.94 7.87
N THR A 9 5.80 4.71 7.73
CA THR A 9 7.18 4.21 7.63
C THR A 9 7.83 3.93 8.98
N LEU A 10 7.21 4.41 10.06
CA LEU A 10 7.64 4.25 11.44
C LEU A 10 6.43 3.90 12.32
N PRO A 11 6.64 3.27 13.49
CA PRO A 11 5.58 3.08 14.47
C PRO A 11 4.92 4.43 14.82
N LEU A 12 3.59 4.44 14.90
CA LEU A 12 2.84 5.61 15.32
C LEU A 12 2.36 5.41 16.76
N PRO A 13 2.50 6.42 17.63
CA PRO A 13 1.88 6.37 18.94
C PRO A 13 0.35 6.44 18.80
N LEU A 14 -0.38 5.67 19.61
CA LEU A 14 -1.84 5.75 19.71
C LEU A 14 -2.24 7.00 20.52
N ILE A 15 -1.95 8.18 19.95
CA ILE A 15 -2.28 9.49 20.51
C ILE A 15 -3.03 10.26 19.44
N SER A 16 -4.30 10.56 19.72
CA SER A 16 -5.16 11.25 18.76
C SER A 16 -4.60 12.62 18.39
N GLY A 17 -4.47 12.87 17.10
CA GLY A 17 -3.97 14.13 16.55
C GLY A 17 -2.45 14.27 16.54
N HIS A 18 -1.68 13.31 17.06
CA HIS A 18 -0.22 13.35 16.98
C HIS A 18 0.23 13.22 15.52
N ILE A 19 0.95 14.23 15.03
CA ILE A 19 1.45 14.29 13.66
C ILE A 19 2.87 13.76 13.62
N SER A 20 3.11 12.77 12.77
CA SER A 20 4.44 12.22 12.50
C SER A 20 4.85 12.51 11.06
N GLN A 21 6.14 12.79 10.84
CA GLN A 21 6.70 12.82 9.49
C GLN A 21 6.76 11.41 8.90
N ASN A 22 6.47 11.29 7.61
CA ASN A 22 6.52 10.05 6.85
C ASN A 22 7.56 10.20 5.71
N LEU A 23 7.31 9.61 4.53
CA LEU A 23 8.21 9.72 3.39
C LEU A 23 8.26 11.16 2.83
N GLY A 24 9.41 11.80 2.87
CA GLY A 24 9.60 13.13 2.26
C GLY A 24 8.85 14.23 3.01
N THR A 25 7.99 14.97 2.31
CA THR A 25 7.15 16.02 2.91
C THR A 25 5.83 15.50 3.50
N GLN A 26 5.60 14.20 3.40
CA GLN A 26 4.36 13.57 3.84
C GLN A 26 4.23 13.59 5.36
N GLU A 27 3.01 13.78 5.83
CA GLU A 27 2.66 13.68 7.25
C GLU A 27 1.52 12.70 7.44
N VAL A 28 1.59 11.96 8.54
CA VAL A 28 0.62 10.95 8.93
C VAL A 28 0.18 11.20 10.37
N ARG A 29 -1.05 10.79 10.70
CA ARG A 29 -1.56 10.84 12.08
C ARG A 29 -2.63 9.79 12.31
N LEU A 30 -2.90 9.54 13.58
CA LEU A 30 -4.07 8.79 14.01
C LEU A 30 -5.08 9.74 14.63
N ILE A 31 -6.36 9.59 14.30
CA ILE A 31 -7.47 10.30 14.93
C ILE A 31 -8.35 9.28 15.64
N HIS A 32 -8.61 9.49 16.93
CA HIS A 32 -9.58 8.70 17.68
C HIS A 32 -10.96 9.34 17.57
N SER A 33 -11.81 8.81 16.68
CA SER A 33 -13.12 9.37 16.34
C SER A 33 -14.01 8.31 15.70
N THR A 34 -15.29 8.60 15.52
CA THR A 34 -16.19 7.76 14.74
C THR A 34 -16.06 8.00 13.23
N ILE A 35 -16.54 7.03 12.45
CA ILE A 35 -16.74 7.16 11.01
C ILE A 35 -18.24 7.22 10.66
N PRO A 36 -18.63 7.87 9.54
CA PRO A 36 -20.04 8.03 9.16
C PRO A 36 -20.82 6.71 8.99
N GLN A 37 -20.12 5.63 8.67
CA GLN A 37 -20.71 4.31 8.43
C GLN A 37 -21.15 3.59 9.71
N GLN A 38 -20.69 4.03 10.89
CA GLN A 38 -21.09 3.42 12.16
C GLN A 38 -22.52 3.83 12.52
N VAL A 39 -23.37 2.85 12.81
CA VAL A 39 -24.70 3.11 13.40
C VAL A 39 -24.54 3.64 14.83
N ASP A 40 -23.65 3.03 15.60
CA ASP A 40 -23.35 3.42 16.98
C ASP A 40 -22.17 4.41 17.02
N GLN A 41 -22.51 5.70 17.10
CA GLN A 41 -21.55 6.81 17.15
C GLN A 41 -20.92 7.00 18.55
N SER A 42 -21.15 6.10 19.52
CA SER A 42 -20.47 6.13 20.82
C SER A 42 -19.15 5.35 20.84
N LYS A 43 -18.83 4.62 19.77
CA LYS A 43 -17.68 3.72 19.67
C LYS A 43 -16.61 4.28 18.74
N PRO A 44 -15.67 5.11 19.24
CA PRO A 44 -14.61 5.63 18.40
C PRO A 44 -13.70 4.52 17.86
N LEU A 45 -13.11 4.78 16.70
CA LEU A 45 -12.08 3.97 16.05
C LEU A 45 -10.82 4.81 15.92
N TRP A 46 -9.68 4.14 15.75
CA TRP A 46 -8.47 4.80 15.29
C TRP A 46 -8.48 4.93 13.78
N ILE A 47 -8.46 6.16 13.29
CA ILE A 47 -8.50 6.49 11.87
C ILE A 47 -7.11 6.92 11.44
N TYR A 48 -6.49 6.17 10.52
CA TYR A 48 -5.24 6.56 9.89
C TYR A 48 -5.49 7.63 8.83
N GLN A 49 -4.80 8.75 8.99
CA GLN A 49 -4.87 9.88 8.05
C GLN A 49 -3.50 10.24 7.51
N TYR A 50 -3.51 10.74 6.29
CA TYR A 50 -2.33 11.05 5.50
C TYR A 50 -2.51 12.37 4.73
N ARG A 51 -1.42 13.14 4.57
CA ARG A 51 -1.36 14.28 3.64
C ARG A 51 0.02 14.41 3.01
N ASN A 52 0.04 14.90 1.77
CA ASN A 52 1.29 15.07 1.00
C ASN A 52 2.12 16.28 1.46
N LEU A 53 1.47 17.34 1.94
CA LEU A 53 2.07 18.60 2.36
C LEU A 53 1.27 19.20 3.54
N ARG A 54 1.92 20.07 4.31
CA ARG A 54 1.35 20.68 5.54
C ARG A 54 0.12 21.56 5.31
N ASP A 55 0.00 22.14 4.14
CA ASP A 55 -1.09 23.02 3.71
C ASP A 55 -2.23 22.27 3.02
N ARG A 56 -2.12 20.94 2.88
CA ARG A 56 -3.14 20.08 2.26
C ARG A 56 -4.06 19.46 3.30
N GLU A 57 -5.26 19.15 2.85
CA GLU A 57 -6.25 18.43 3.64
C GLU A 57 -5.78 17.00 3.96
N TRP A 58 -6.26 16.51 5.09
CA TRP A 58 -6.03 15.15 5.54
C TRP A 58 -6.94 14.18 4.79
N ASN A 59 -6.37 13.10 4.28
CA ASN A 59 -7.11 12.00 3.66
C ASN A 59 -7.16 10.83 4.64
N SER A 60 -8.35 10.31 4.92
CA SER A 60 -8.54 9.10 5.73
C SER A 60 -8.44 7.87 4.83
N PHE A 61 -7.65 6.86 5.21
CA PHE A 61 -7.52 5.62 4.44
C PHE A 61 -8.21 4.43 5.07
N TYR A 62 -7.88 4.13 6.33
CA TYR A 62 -8.47 3.01 7.05
C TYR A 62 -8.72 3.38 8.51
N ALA A 63 -9.63 2.65 9.14
CA ALA A 63 -9.93 2.75 10.55
C ALA A 63 -9.84 1.36 11.19
N PHE A 64 -9.45 1.29 12.46
CA PHE A 64 -9.37 0.04 13.21
C PHE A 64 -9.83 0.22 14.67
N PRO A 65 -10.50 -0.79 15.24
CA PRO A 65 -10.81 -0.84 16.67
C PRO A 65 -9.60 -1.36 17.48
N GLU A 66 -9.68 -1.26 18.80
CA GLU A 66 -8.76 -1.92 19.74
C GLU A 66 -9.29 -3.30 20.21
N VAL A 67 -9.88 -4.07 19.29
CA VAL A 67 -10.26 -5.46 19.56
C VAL A 67 -9.15 -6.40 19.09
N GLU A 68 -8.90 -7.45 19.85
CA GLU A 68 -7.98 -8.51 19.43
C GLU A 68 -8.59 -9.31 18.27
N PHE A 69 -7.78 -9.52 17.23
CA PHE A 69 -8.11 -10.43 16.12
C PHE A 69 -7.22 -11.66 16.20
N THR A 70 -7.84 -12.83 16.07
CA THR A 70 -7.16 -14.12 16.02
C THR A 70 -6.71 -14.45 14.60
N GLU A 71 -5.86 -15.47 14.45
CA GLU A 71 -5.49 -16.00 13.14
C GLU A 71 -6.71 -16.40 12.30
N ALA A 72 -7.73 -17.00 12.92
CA ALA A 72 -8.95 -17.41 12.24
C ALA A 72 -9.72 -16.21 11.65
N ASP A 73 -9.76 -15.08 12.38
CA ASP A 73 -10.37 -13.85 11.89
C ASP A 73 -9.64 -13.33 10.65
N PHE A 74 -8.30 -13.32 10.69
CA PHE A 74 -7.50 -12.96 9.52
C PHE A 74 -7.66 -13.94 8.36
N GLY A 75 -7.86 -15.23 8.62
CA GLY A 75 -8.17 -16.23 7.60
C GLY A 75 -9.43 -15.87 6.81
N VAL A 76 -10.51 -15.48 7.50
CA VAL A 76 -11.76 -15.05 6.87
C VAL A 76 -11.58 -13.75 6.07
N MET A 77 -10.93 -12.75 6.66
CA MET A 77 -10.67 -11.46 5.99
C MET A 77 -9.79 -11.64 4.73
N ASN A 78 -8.74 -12.45 4.83
CA ASN A 78 -7.83 -12.74 3.74
C ASN A 78 -8.52 -13.53 2.63
N PHE A 79 -9.39 -14.49 2.96
CA PHE A 79 -10.15 -15.25 1.97
C PHE A 79 -10.98 -14.31 1.08
N TYR A 80 -11.77 -13.40 1.66
CA TYR A 80 -12.53 -12.44 0.85
C TYR A 80 -11.60 -11.56 0.00
N THR A 81 -10.56 -10.99 0.63
CA THR A 81 -9.61 -10.10 -0.03
C THR A 81 -8.91 -10.76 -1.23
N SER A 82 -8.54 -12.03 -1.10
CA SER A 82 -7.75 -12.77 -2.11
C SER A 82 -8.58 -13.51 -3.16
N THR A 83 -9.88 -13.74 -2.94
CA THR A 83 -10.69 -14.60 -3.83
C THR A 83 -11.94 -13.93 -4.38
N SER A 84 -12.45 -12.88 -3.73
CA SER A 84 -13.67 -12.21 -4.17
C SER A 84 -13.47 -11.48 -5.50
N PHE A 85 -14.37 -11.73 -6.45
CA PHE A 85 -14.44 -11.01 -7.73
C PHE A 85 -15.39 -9.80 -7.69
N ALA A 86 -15.77 -9.33 -6.50
CA ALA A 86 -16.54 -8.09 -6.38
C ALA A 86 -15.86 -6.95 -7.17
N GLU A 87 -16.64 -6.09 -7.84
CA GLU A 87 -16.10 -4.99 -8.64
C GLU A 87 -15.26 -4.01 -7.82
N THR A 88 -15.61 -3.86 -6.55
CA THR A 88 -14.90 -3.00 -5.58
C THR A 88 -13.61 -3.63 -5.04
N ASN A 89 -13.38 -4.93 -5.24
CA ASN A 89 -12.17 -5.59 -4.76
C ASN A 89 -11.03 -5.40 -5.77
N PHE A 90 -10.17 -4.41 -5.52
CA PHE A 90 -9.02 -4.15 -6.38
C PHE A 90 -7.91 -5.22 -6.25
N GLN A 91 -7.86 -5.98 -5.15
CA GLN A 91 -6.75 -6.93 -4.89
C GLN A 91 -6.75 -8.12 -5.87
N THR A 92 -7.92 -8.52 -6.38
CA THR A 92 -8.05 -9.57 -7.41
C THR A 92 -8.15 -9.01 -8.83
N ARG A 93 -8.09 -7.68 -8.97
CA ARG A 93 -8.35 -6.96 -10.23
C ARG A 93 -7.22 -6.04 -10.67
N ARG A 94 -6.18 -5.90 -9.86
CA ARG A 94 -5.00 -5.07 -10.12
C ARG A 94 -3.75 -5.84 -9.73
N VAL A 95 -2.65 -5.57 -10.43
CA VAL A 95 -1.32 -6.01 -9.99
C VAL A 95 -0.66 -4.85 -9.28
N LEU A 96 -0.46 -5.00 -7.97
CA LEU A 96 0.13 -3.97 -7.12
C LEU A 96 1.46 -4.44 -6.55
N GLY A 97 2.49 -3.61 -6.67
CA GLY A 97 3.79 -3.85 -6.02
C GLY A 97 4.26 -2.59 -5.33
N VAL A 98 4.86 -2.71 -4.15
CA VAL A 98 5.45 -1.58 -3.42
C VAL A 98 6.77 -2.00 -2.81
N ARG A 99 7.82 -1.21 -3.04
CA ARG A 99 9.12 -1.37 -2.40
C ARG A 99 9.61 -0.02 -1.89
N PHE A 100 9.90 0.08 -0.60
CA PHE A 100 10.55 1.25 -0.02
C PHE A 100 12.07 1.23 -0.28
N LEU A 101 12.62 2.41 -0.52
CA LEU A 101 14.05 2.62 -0.80
C LEU A 101 14.72 3.17 0.45
N ARG A 102 15.87 2.59 0.81
CA ARG A 102 16.66 2.97 1.99
C ARG A 102 17.95 3.66 1.57
N ARG A 103 18.40 4.67 2.32
CA ARG A 103 19.75 5.25 2.13
C ARG A 103 20.80 4.40 2.86
N GLU A 104 21.83 3.95 2.14
CA GLU A 104 22.83 2.98 2.64
C GLU A 104 23.77 3.49 3.74
N ARG A 105 23.93 4.81 3.91
CA ARG A 105 25.01 5.39 4.73
C ARG A 105 24.69 5.69 6.20
N GLU A 106 23.48 5.44 6.67
CA GLU A 106 23.08 5.77 8.04
C GLU A 106 22.73 4.51 8.84
N ARG A 107 23.24 4.43 10.09
CA ARG A 107 23.04 3.30 11.01
C ARG A 107 21.56 2.99 11.26
N GLU A 108 20.72 4.01 11.15
CA GLU A 108 19.26 3.94 11.18
C GLU A 108 18.72 4.22 9.77
N GLY A 109 19.07 3.41 8.77
CA GLY A 109 18.76 3.77 7.38
C GLY A 109 17.29 4.16 7.17
N TYR A 110 17.09 5.43 6.86
CA TYR A 110 15.79 6.07 6.65
C TYR A 110 15.22 5.68 5.28
N ILE A 111 13.89 5.65 5.21
CA ILE A 111 13.16 5.46 3.96
C ILE A 111 13.21 6.80 3.20
N VAL A 112 13.89 6.80 2.06
CA VAL A 112 14.11 8.00 1.22
C VAL A 112 13.27 8.02 -0.05
N GLY A 113 12.58 6.92 -0.33
CA GLY A 113 11.73 6.82 -1.50
C GLY A 113 10.94 5.53 -1.53
N LYS A 114 10.22 5.33 -2.62
CA LYS A 114 9.50 4.11 -2.93
C LYS A 114 9.42 3.88 -4.44
N VAL A 115 9.33 2.62 -4.82
CA VAL A 115 8.94 2.18 -6.15
C VAL A 115 7.60 1.47 -6.03
N MET A 116 6.69 1.75 -6.96
CA MET A 116 5.33 1.23 -6.99
C MET A 116 5.05 0.66 -8.38
N LEU A 117 4.44 -0.51 -8.43
CA LEU A 117 3.89 -1.11 -9.64
C LEU A 117 2.38 -1.02 -9.53
N VAL A 118 1.74 -0.45 -10.54
CA VAL A 118 0.28 -0.45 -10.68
C VAL A 118 -0.03 -0.96 -12.08
N ASP A 119 -0.51 -2.19 -12.16
CA ASP A 119 -0.77 -2.93 -13.39
C ASP A 119 0.48 -3.03 -14.27
N GLY A 120 0.59 -2.21 -15.31
CA GLY A 120 1.76 -2.14 -16.18
C GLY A 120 2.72 -0.97 -15.88
N GLU A 121 2.36 -0.04 -14.98
CA GLU A 121 3.16 1.16 -14.75
C GLU A 121 4.06 1.02 -13.52
N VAL A 122 5.37 1.19 -13.72
CA VAL A 122 6.33 1.35 -12.62
C VAL A 122 6.54 2.83 -12.35
N LYS A 123 6.28 3.25 -11.11
CA LYS A 123 6.41 4.62 -10.62
C LYS A 123 7.46 4.67 -9.52
N ARG A 124 8.31 5.68 -9.56
CA ARG A 124 9.30 5.95 -8.51
C ARG A 124 8.99 7.29 -7.85
N ASN A 125 9.07 7.32 -6.53
CA ASN A 125 8.96 8.53 -5.73
C ASN A 125 10.18 8.63 -4.80
N ASP A 126 11.01 9.65 -5.00
CA ASP A 126 12.21 9.91 -4.19
C ASP A 126 11.96 10.95 -3.07
N GLY A 127 10.78 10.88 -2.41
CA GLY A 127 10.45 11.72 -1.26
C GLY A 127 9.72 13.03 -1.58
N GLY A 128 8.95 13.09 -2.67
CA GLY A 128 8.12 14.28 -2.96
C GLY A 128 7.73 14.47 -4.43
N ARG A 129 8.38 13.76 -5.35
CA ARG A 129 8.01 13.74 -6.77
C ARG A 129 7.88 12.31 -7.25
N THR A 130 6.72 12.00 -7.82
CA THR A 130 6.49 10.71 -8.49
C THR A 130 6.75 10.86 -9.99
N SER A 131 7.51 9.95 -10.56
CA SER A 131 7.68 9.82 -12.02
C SER A 131 7.45 8.38 -12.47
N VAL A 132 6.85 8.20 -13.65
CA VAL A 132 6.81 6.90 -14.32
C VAL A 132 8.21 6.59 -14.82
N VAL A 133 8.75 5.42 -14.47
CA VAL A 133 10.09 4.97 -14.86
C VAL A 133 10.05 3.84 -15.88
N MET A 134 8.91 3.13 -15.98
CA MET A 134 8.68 2.10 -16.99
C MET A 134 7.18 1.91 -17.21
N VAL A 135 6.79 1.64 -18.45
CA VAL A 135 5.45 1.20 -18.82
C VAL A 135 5.59 -0.15 -19.50
N CYS A 136 5.05 -1.18 -18.87
CA CYS A 136 4.99 -2.55 -19.36
C CYS A 136 3.73 -2.70 -20.20
N ARG A 137 3.89 -3.11 -21.45
CA ARG A 137 2.85 -3.44 -22.42
C ARG A 137 2.61 -4.94 -22.50
N THR A 138 3.58 -5.76 -22.09
CA THR A 138 3.46 -7.22 -22.04
C THR A 138 3.76 -7.77 -20.65
N GLU A 139 3.36 -9.03 -20.40
CA GLU A 139 3.72 -9.73 -19.18
C GLU A 139 5.23 -9.93 -19.03
N GLU A 140 5.96 -10.20 -20.10
CA GLU A 140 7.42 -10.36 -20.05
C GLU A 140 8.10 -9.09 -19.54
N GLU A 141 7.64 -7.92 -20.01
CA GLU A 141 8.12 -6.63 -19.54
C GLU A 141 7.78 -6.42 -18.05
N ARG A 142 6.58 -6.83 -17.62
CA ARG A 142 6.16 -6.73 -16.21
C ARG A 142 6.94 -7.68 -15.29
N VAL A 143 7.22 -8.90 -15.73
CA VAL A 143 8.08 -9.86 -15.02
C VAL A 143 9.50 -9.30 -14.88
N GLN A 144 10.04 -8.71 -15.95
CA GLN A 144 11.34 -8.06 -15.89
C GLN A 144 11.33 -6.86 -14.93
N ALA A 145 10.24 -6.09 -14.89
CA ALA A 145 10.08 -4.99 -13.95
C ALA A 145 10.03 -5.48 -12.49
N LEU A 146 9.30 -6.56 -12.19
CA LEU A 146 9.28 -7.19 -10.86
C LEU A 146 10.69 -7.57 -10.40
N ARG A 147 11.49 -8.16 -11.29
CA ARG A 147 12.88 -8.52 -11.00
C ARG A 147 13.74 -7.29 -10.72
N VAL A 148 13.79 -6.34 -11.65
CA VAL A 148 14.71 -5.20 -11.60
C VAL A 148 14.36 -4.24 -10.46
N TYR A 149 13.09 -3.88 -10.33
CA TYR A 149 12.66 -2.84 -9.39
C TYR A 149 12.29 -3.40 -8.02
N PHE A 150 11.71 -4.60 -7.95
CA PHE A 150 11.19 -5.16 -6.70
C PHE A 150 12.06 -6.28 -6.14
N GLY A 151 13.01 -6.82 -6.92
CA GLY A 151 13.81 -7.97 -6.51
C GLY A 151 13.01 -9.26 -6.41
N ILE A 152 11.89 -9.33 -7.14
CA ILE A 152 10.99 -10.49 -7.16
C ILE A 152 11.29 -11.26 -8.45
N GLU A 153 11.82 -12.46 -8.31
CA GLU A 153 12.02 -13.39 -9.42
C GLU A 153 10.91 -14.44 -9.38
N LEU A 154 10.17 -14.57 -10.49
CA LEU A 154 9.11 -15.55 -10.63
C LEU A 154 9.65 -16.82 -11.29
N THR A 155 9.22 -17.96 -10.78
CA THR A 155 9.39 -19.26 -11.42
C THR A 155 8.57 -19.34 -12.70
N GLU A 156 8.85 -20.33 -13.55
CA GLU A 156 8.09 -20.53 -14.78
C GLU A 156 6.61 -20.82 -14.52
N GLU A 157 6.29 -21.59 -13.47
CA GLU A 157 4.90 -21.87 -13.09
C GLU A 157 4.15 -20.59 -12.70
N GLU A 158 4.77 -19.71 -11.90
CA GLU A 158 4.18 -18.43 -11.50
C GLU A 158 3.99 -17.49 -12.69
N ARG A 159 4.93 -17.50 -13.64
CA ARG A 159 4.81 -16.74 -14.90
C ARG A 159 3.68 -17.26 -15.77
N LEU A 160 3.44 -18.57 -15.82
CA LEU A 160 2.32 -19.14 -16.56
C LEU A 160 0.98 -18.90 -15.86
N GLY A 161 0.97 -18.74 -14.53
CA GLY A 161 -0.23 -18.56 -13.72
C GLY A 161 -1.02 -17.27 -13.97
N VAL A 162 -0.40 -16.24 -14.55
CA VAL A 162 -1.08 -15.00 -14.95
C VAL A 162 -1.84 -15.14 -16.26
N ARG A 163 -1.49 -16.13 -17.11
CA ARG A 163 -2.11 -16.30 -18.42
C ARG A 163 -3.61 -16.61 -18.29
N GLY A 164 -4.42 -15.91 -19.07
CA GLY A 164 -5.88 -15.96 -19.05
C GLY A 164 -6.53 -15.26 -17.85
N ARG A 165 -5.76 -14.62 -16.96
CA ARG A 165 -6.31 -13.84 -15.85
C ARG A 165 -6.78 -12.47 -16.35
N ASN A 166 -7.75 -11.91 -15.63
CA ASN A 166 -8.28 -10.56 -15.86
C ASN A 166 -7.25 -9.42 -15.74
N VAL A 167 -6.04 -9.70 -15.26
CA VAL A 167 -4.97 -8.73 -15.04
C VAL A 167 -3.79 -8.89 -16.00
N GLU A 168 -3.83 -9.87 -16.90
CA GLU A 168 -2.81 -10.10 -17.92
C GLU A 168 -2.77 -8.93 -18.93
N LEU A 169 -1.56 -8.51 -19.29
CA LEU A 169 -1.25 -7.44 -20.23
C LEU A 169 -0.97 -7.99 -21.62
N GLY A 170 -1.29 -7.18 -22.64
CA GLY A 170 -0.94 -7.48 -24.04
C GLY A 170 -1.89 -8.45 -24.74
N ILE A 171 -3.08 -8.69 -24.18
CA ILE A 171 -4.20 -9.38 -24.83
C ILE A 171 -4.97 -8.44 -25.75
#